data_AF-A0A502DVQ2-F1
#
_entry.id   AF-A0A502DVQ2-F1
#
_cell.length_a   1.000
_cell.length_b   1.000
_cell.length_c   1.000
_cell.angle_alpha   90.00
_cell.angle_beta   90.00
_cell.angle_gamma   90.00
#
_symmetry.space_group_name_H-M   'P 1'
#
loop_
_entity.id
_entity.type
_entity.pdbx_description
1 polymer ?
#
loop_
_entity_poly.entity_id
_entity_poly.type
_entity_poly.pdbx_seq_one_letter_code
_entity_poly.pdbx_strand_id
1 'polypeptide(L)'
;MSAPTADRPGTGVFSPTRAQIKQRTLRTDAWWKSPLITDLGFAAFVIYATVRAFQRDHFFVPAYHYLTPFYSPCLSKACGEASDFWPQLLPTTGPLSLIPYAFLSLPFLLLFRLTCYYYRGAYYRSVWQSPTACAVAEPHAKYTGETKFPLIIQNTHRYFFYIAGIISLINTYDAINAFHSPTGFGFGLGNVVLIVNVVMLWVYTLSCHSCRHVVGGRLKHFSKHPVRYWLWGQVSKLNTRHKLYAWITLGTLMLTDFYVMLVASGTISDLRFIG
;
A
#
# COMPACT_ATOMS: atom_id res chain seq x y z
N MET A 1 -1.38 38.57 -1.18
CA MET A 1 -2.67 39.21 -0.87
C MET A 1 -3.68 38.10 -0.57
N SER A 2 -4.06 37.97 0.70
CA SER A 2 -4.96 36.93 1.21
C SER A 2 -6.40 37.27 0.83
N ALA A 3 -7.10 36.38 0.12
CA ALA A 3 -8.51 36.57 -0.17
C ALA A 3 -9.35 36.44 1.12
N PRO A 4 -10.46 37.19 1.24
CA PRO A 4 -11.30 37.20 2.44
C PRO A 4 -11.92 35.81 2.62
N THR A 5 -11.89 35.31 3.85
CA THR A 5 -12.78 34.24 4.30
C THR A 5 -14.20 34.62 3.87
N ALA A 6 -14.79 33.80 3.01
CA ALA A 6 -16.14 34.02 2.49
C ALA A 6 -17.08 34.38 3.65
N ASP A 7 -17.72 35.54 3.53
CA ASP A 7 -18.69 36.08 4.46
C ASP A 7 -19.89 35.12 4.51
N ARG A 8 -19.83 34.14 5.43
CA ARG A 8 -20.93 33.24 5.72
C ARG A 8 -21.58 33.75 6.99
N PRO A 9 -22.83 34.23 6.95
CA PRO A 9 -23.51 34.65 8.17
C PRO A 9 -23.55 33.47 9.15
N GLY A 10 -22.82 33.62 10.26
CA GLY A 10 -23.08 33.00 11.55
C GLY A 10 -23.12 31.47 11.64
N THR A 11 -22.12 30.74 11.12
CA THR A 11 -21.93 29.33 11.54
C THR A 11 -20.47 28.99 11.83
N GLY A 12 -20.26 28.16 12.86
CA GLY A 12 -18.93 27.67 13.27
C GLY A 12 -18.07 28.73 13.96
N VAL A 13 -16.84 28.94 13.47
CA VAL A 13 -15.87 29.88 14.06
C VAL A 13 -16.25 31.36 13.94
N PHE A 14 -17.31 31.66 13.16
CA PHE A 14 -17.83 33.02 12.92
C PHE A 14 -19.14 33.31 13.68
N SER A 15 -19.52 32.47 14.66
CA SER A 15 -20.66 32.72 15.55
C SER A 15 -20.43 33.96 16.44
N PRO A 16 -21.43 34.85 16.66
CA PRO A 16 -21.31 36.03 17.52
C PRO A 16 -20.91 35.70 18.97
N THR A 17 -21.19 34.48 19.43
CA THR A 17 -20.91 34.03 20.80
C THR A 17 -19.50 33.47 20.99
N ARG A 18 -18.66 33.42 19.95
CA ARG A 18 -17.31 32.85 20.02
C ARG A 18 -16.24 33.95 20.01
N ALA A 19 -15.19 33.78 20.80
CA ALA A 19 -14.07 34.72 20.85
C ALA A 19 -13.45 34.93 19.46
N GLN A 20 -13.28 36.19 19.06
CA GLN A 20 -12.65 36.56 17.79
C GLN A 20 -11.13 36.41 17.88
N ILE A 21 -10.62 35.28 17.42
CA ILE A 21 -9.18 35.00 17.35
C ILE A 21 -8.68 35.40 15.96
N LYS A 22 -7.78 36.38 15.89
CA LYS A 22 -7.18 36.83 14.61
C LYS A 22 -6.24 35.78 14.00
N GLN A 23 -5.63 34.94 14.83
CA GLN A 23 -4.68 33.91 14.43
C GLN A 23 -5.40 32.72 13.77
N ARG A 24 -4.86 32.22 12.66
CA ARG A 24 -5.39 31.04 11.95
C ARG A 24 -5.31 29.74 12.76
N THR A 25 -4.34 29.65 13.68
CA THR A 25 -4.21 28.57 14.66
C THR A 25 -3.53 29.10 15.91
N LEU A 26 -3.90 28.55 17.07
CA LEU A 26 -3.28 28.82 18.36
C LEU A 26 -2.21 27.79 18.73
N ARG A 27 -1.95 26.81 17.87
CA ARG A 27 -0.95 25.77 18.12
C ARG A 27 0.46 26.33 17.99
N THR A 28 1.27 26.12 19.02
CA THR A 28 2.69 26.50 19.07
C THR A 28 3.63 25.32 18.85
N ASP A 29 3.10 24.09 18.85
CA ASP A 29 3.87 22.87 18.62
C ASP A 29 4.12 22.62 17.12
N ALA A 30 5.02 21.67 16.80
CA ALA A 30 5.35 21.31 15.41
C ALA A 30 4.26 20.44 14.74
N TRP A 31 3.03 20.95 14.71
CA TRP A 31 1.84 20.25 14.20
C TRP A 31 1.94 19.81 12.73
N TRP A 32 2.80 20.48 11.95
CA TRP A 32 3.08 20.17 10.55
C TRP A 32 4.02 18.97 10.37
N LYS A 33 4.72 18.52 11.42
CA LYS A 33 5.74 17.47 11.32
C LYS A 33 5.15 16.13 10.88
N SER A 34 4.01 15.72 11.45
CA SER A 34 3.36 14.46 11.08
C SER A 34 2.92 14.40 9.60
N PRO A 35 2.20 15.41 9.05
CA PRO A 35 1.85 15.40 7.64
C PRO A 35 3.09 15.47 6.73
N LEU A 36 4.11 16.27 7.09
CA LEU A 36 5.34 16.33 6.29
C LEU A 36 6.05 14.97 6.19
N ILE A 37 6.26 14.28 7.30
CA ILE A 37 6.90 12.94 7.29
C ILE A 37 6.08 11.96 6.45
N THR A 38 4.76 12.07 6.50
CA THR A 38 3.85 11.21 5.73
C THR A 38 4.00 11.48 4.23
N ASP A 39 4.00 12.74 3.82
CA ASP A 39 4.20 13.12 2.41
C ASP A 39 5.58 12.74 1.90
N LEU A 40 6.65 12.98 2.67
CA LEU A 40 8.00 12.58 2.27
C LEU A 40 8.11 11.06 2.09
N GLY A 41 7.55 10.27 3.02
CA GLY A 41 7.54 8.82 2.91
C GLY A 41 6.73 8.31 1.73
N PHE A 42 5.56 8.90 1.46
CA PHE A 42 4.75 8.54 0.30
C PHE A 42 5.40 8.97 -1.02
N ALA A 43 5.99 10.17 -1.09
CA ALA A 43 6.72 10.63 -2.25
C ALA A 43 7.92 9.72 -2.55
N ALA A 44 8.71 9.36 -1.53
CA ALA A 44 9.83 8.43 -1.69
C ALA A 44 9.36 7.09 -2.26
N PHE A 45 8.27 6.52 -1.73
CA PHE A 45 7.70 5.27 -2.24
C PHE A 45 7.18 5.41 -3.68
N VAL A 46 6.42 6.46 -3.99
CA VAL A 46 5.83 6.66 -5.32
C VAL A 46 6.92 6.88 -6.37
N ILE A 47 7.92 7.70 -6.07
CA ILE A 47 9.05 7.93 -6.97
C ILE A 47 9.79 6.61 -7.21
N TYR A 48 10.14 5.89 -6.14
CA TYR A 48 10.81 4.60 -6.24
C TYR A 48 10.01 3.58 -7.06
N ALA A 49 8.73 3.38 -6.72
CA ALA A 49 7.86 2.43 -7.40
C ALA A 49 7.61 2.81 -8.86
N THR A 50 7.55 4.10 -9.19
CA THR A 50 7.41 4.56 -10.57
C THR A 50 8.67 4.26 -11.36
N VAL A 51 9.85 4.64 -10.87
CA VAL A 51 11.13 4.33 -11.51
C VAL A 51 11.25 2.82 -11.72
N ARG A 52 11.01 2.05 -10.66
CA ARG A 52 11.08 0.59 -10.71
C ARG A 52 10.05 0.00 -11.63
N ALA A 53 8.82 0.50 -11.75
CA ALA A 53 7.83 -0.05 -12.68
C ALA A 53 8.25 0.09 -14.15
N PHE A 54 8.93 1.18 -14.51
CA PHE A 54 9.35 1.44 -15.90
C PHE A 54 10.74 0.89 -16.24
N GLN A 55 11.56 0.51 -15.25
CA GLN A 55 12.92 0.04 -15.48
C GLN A 55 12.98 -1.26 -16.32
N ARG A 56 12.05 -2.20 -16.09
CA ARG A 56 11.87 -3.45 -16.87
C ARG A 56 13.10 -4.39 -16.94
N ASP A 57 14.12 -4.15 -16.13
CA ASP A 57 15.27 -5.02 -15.94
C ASP A 57 15.50 -5.30 -14.44
N HIS A 58 16.44 -6.21 -14.16
CA HIS A 58 16.86 -6.57 -12.79
C HIS A 58 15.68 -6.81 -11.82
N PHE A 59 14.68 -7.55 -12.29
CA PHE A 59 13.48 -7.89 -11.51
C PHE A 59 13.42 -9.37 -11.15
N PHE A 60 14.28 -10.19 -11.75
CA PHE A 60 14.33 -11.63 -11.55
C PHE A 60 15.78 -12.13 -11.47
N VAL A 61 16.05 -13.06 -10.55
CA VAL A 61 17.34 -13.77 -10.44
C VAL A 61 17.13 -15.22 -10.88
N PRO A 62 17.52 -15.59 -12.11
CA PRO A 62 17.28 -16.93 -12.64
C PRO A 62 17.84 -18.05 -11.77
N ALA A 63 19.08 -17.90 -11.28
CA ALA A 63 19.75 -18.93 -10.49
C ALA A 63 19.02 -19.32 -9.20
N TYR A 64 18.20 -18.42 -8.63
CA TYR A 64 17.53 -18.62 -7.34
C TYR A 64 16.01 -18.45 -7.42
N HIS A 65 15.47 -18.23 -8.62
CA HIS A 65 14.06 -17.91 -8.85
C HIS A 65 13.55 -16.73 -8.01
N TYR A 66 14.39 -15.76 -7.67
CA TYR A 66 13.97 -14.59 -6.90
C TYR A 66 13.28 -13.59 -7.80
N LEU A 67 11.96 -13.51 -7.67
CA LEU A 67 11.14 -12.53 -8.36
C LEU A 67 10.78 -11.38 -7.41
N THR A 68 10.95 -10.15 -7.87
CA THR A 68 10.50 -8.99 -7.10
C THR A 68 8.96 -8.98 -6.95
N PRO A 69 8.45 -8.66 -5.75
CA PRO A 69 7.01 -8.59 -5.51
C PRO A 69 6.31 -7.49 -6.31
N PHE A 70 7.05 -6.52 -6.86
CA PHE A 70 6.52 -5.49 -7.73
C PHE A 70 6.09 -6.05 -9.10
N TYR A 71 6.82 -7.03 -9.64
CA TYR A 71 6.64 -7.49 -11.01
C TYR A 71 5.79 -8.75 -11.12
N SER A 72 5.34 -9.31 -9.99
CA SER A 72 4.55 -10.53 -9.98
C SER A 72 3.03 -10.27 -9.83
N PRO A 73 2.17 -10.90 -10.67
CA PRO A 73 2.55 -11.74 -11.81
C PRO A 73 2.92 -10.87 -13.02
N CYS A 74 3.88 -11.33 -13.83
CA CYS A 74 4.22 -10.65 -15.06
C CYS A 74 3.44 -11.25 -16.24
N LEU A 75 2.58 -10.45 -16.87
CA LEU A 75 1.78 -10.89 -18.00
C LEU A 75 2.48 -10.74 -19.36
N SER A 76 3.71 -10.23 -19.41
CA SER A 76 4.45 -10.05 -20.66
C SER A 76 5.21 -11.30 -21.04
N LYS A 77 5.16 -11.67 -22.33
CA LYS A 77 6.00 -12.72 -22.92
C LYS A 77 7.51 -12.44 -22.77
N ALA A 78 7.89 -11.18 -22.51
CA ALA A 78 9.27 -10.79 -22.28
C ALA A 78 9.78 -11.19 -20.89
N CYS A 79 8.91 -11.58 -19.96
CA CYS A 79 9.33 -12.03 -18.63
C CYS A 79 9.88 -13.46 -18.63
N GLY A 80 9.48 -14.29 -19.60
CA GLY A 80 9.98 -15.65 -19.74
C GLY A 80 9.90 -16.42 -18.43
N GLU A 81 11.02 -17.03 -18.04
CA GLU A 81 11.16 -17.88 -16.84
C GLU A 81 10.66 -17.21 -15.55
N ALA A 82 10.80 -15.89 -15.45
CA ALA A 82 10.37 -15.12 -14.29
C ALA A 82 8.87 -15.26 -13.98
N SER A 83 8.05 -15.67 -14.96
CA SER A 83 6.62 -15.78 -14.81
C SER A 83 6.05 -16.97 -15.58
N ASP A 84 6.77 -18.09 -15.62
CA ASP A 84 6.35 -19.30 -16.36
C ASP A 84 5.04 -19.91 -15.84
N PHE A 85 4.77 -19.78 -14.55
CA PHE A 85 3.53 -20.26 -13.96
C PHE A 85 2.31 -19.41 -14.35
N TRP A 86 2.50 -18.11 -14.58
CA TRP A 86 1.39 -17.18 -14.82
C TRP A 86 1.18 -16.93 -16.33
N PRO A 87 -0.06 -16.66 -16.78
CA PRO A 87 -0.33 -16.43 -18.20
C PRO A 87 0.43 -15.23 -18.78
N GLN A 88 1.25 -15.46 -19.82
CA GLN A 88 2.00 -14.42 -20.53
C GLN A 88 1.26 -13.97 -21.81
N LEU A 89 0.26 -13.11 -21.62
CA LEU A 89 -0.69 -12.68 -22.66
C LEU A 89 -0.22 -11.46 -23.46
N LEU A 90 0.59 -10.59 -22.87
CA LEU A 90 1.02 -9.34 -23.52
C LEU A 90 2.18 -9.60 -24.49
N PRO A 91 2.11 -9.07 -25.73
CA PRO A 91 3.13 -9.28 -26.74
C PRO A 91 4.44 -8.55 -26.40
N THR A 92 5.55 -9.02 -26.98
CA THR A 92 6.87 -8.38 -26.85
C THR A 92 7.06 -7.18 -27.78
N THR A 93 6.22 -7.04 -28.81
CA THR A 93 6.29 -5.97 -29.82
C THR A 93 4.97 -5.20 -29.93
N GLY A 94 5.02 -3.99 -30.49
CA GLY A 94 3.85 -3.13 -30.70
C GLY A 94 3.46 -2.29 -29.47
N PRO A 95 2.35 -1.53 -29.53
CA PRO A 95 2.00 -0.55 -28.49
C PRO A 95 1.71 -1.19 -27.13
N LEU A 96 1.18 -2.42 -27.10
CA LEU A 96 0.92 -3.14 -25.85
C LEU A 96 2.21 -3.59 -25.13
N SER A 97 3.36 -3.63 -25.82
CA SER A 97 4.64 -3.93 -25.20
C SER A 97 5.18 -2.80 -24.31
N LEU A 98 4.59 -1.60 -24.38
CA LEU A 98 4.94 -0.45 -23.54
C LEU A 98 4.32 -0.52 -22.14
N ILE A 99 3.38 -1.43 -21.92
CA ILE A 99 2.75 -1.63 -20.62
C ILE A 99 3.82 -2.11 -19.62
N PRO A 100 4.00 -1.42 -18.47
CA PRO A 100 4.92 -1.86 -17.43
C PRO A 100 4.66 -3.30 -17.00
N TYR A 101 5.69 -4.09 -16.74
CA TYR A 101 5.53 -5.49 -16.31
C TYR A 101 4.76 -5.60 -14.99
N ALA A 102 4.90 -4.59 -14.13
CA ALA A 102 4.19 -4.46 -12.86
C ALA A 102 2.73 -3.96 -12.98
N PHE A 103 2.17 -3.87 -14.20
CA PHE A 103 0.85 -3.27 -14.45
C PHE A 103 -0.31 -3.97 -13.76
N LEU A 104 -0.24 -5.28 -13.50
CA LEU A 104 -1.30 -5.97 -12.79
C LEU A 104 -1.23 -5.69 -11.28
N SER A 105 -0.07 -5.86 -10.67
CA SER A 105 0.08 -5.79 -9.21
C SER A 105 0.05 -4.36 -8.68
N LEU A 106 0.92 -3.47 -9.19
CA LEU A 106 1.16 -2.16 -8.58
C LEU A 106 -0.05 -1.23 -8.61
N PRO A 107 -0.79 -1.06 -9.72
CA PRO A 107 -1.98 -0.20 -9.72
C PRO A 107 -3.06 -0.68 -8.77
N PHE A 108 -3.33 -1.99 -8.69
CA PHE A 108 -4.34 -2.52 -7.77
C PHE A 108 -3.90 -2.42 -6.31
N LEU A 109 -2.62 -2.67 -5.99
CA LEU A 109 -2.09 -2.47 -4.64
C LEU A 109 -2.08 -0.98 -4.25
N LEU A 110 -1.76 -0.09 -5.20
CA LEU A 110 -1.85 1.35 -5.00
C LEU A 110 -3.29 1.77 -4.72
N LEU A 111 -4.25 1.31 -5.51
CA LEU A 111 -5.68 1.58 -5.32
C LEU A 111 -6.19 1.01 -3.99
N PHE A 112 -5.74 -0.19 -3.60
CA PHE A 112 -6.04 -0.76 -2.29
C PHE A 112 -5.56 0.15 -1.15
N ARG A 113 -4.36 0.74 -1.28
CA ARG A 113 -3.83 1.72 -0.33
C ARG A 113 -4.61 3.04 -0.39
N LEU A 114 -4.74 3.67 -1.55
CA LEU A 114 -5.39 4.98 -1.71
C LEU A 114 -6.86 4.98 -1.24
N THR A 115 -7.57 3.88 -1.42
CA THR A 115 -8.96 3.74 -0.96
C THR A 115 -9.08 3.38 0.53
N CYS A 116 -7.98 3.05 1.21
CA CYS A 116 -8.00 2.73 2.63
C CYS A 116 -8.27 3.98 3.48
N TYR A 117 -9.10 3.83 4.51
CA TYR A 117 -9.44 4.90 5.46
C TYR A 117 -8.20 5.57 6.08
N TYR A 118 -7.16 4.79 6.37
CA TYR A 118 -5.90 5.34 6.90
C TYR A 118 -5.21 6.27 5.88
N TYR A 119 -5.00 5.80 4.65
CA TYR A 119 -4.34 6.59 3.61
C TYR A 119 -5.15 7.82 3.24
N ARG A 120 -6.47 7.68 3.16
CA ARG A 120 -7.39 8.80 3.01
C ARG A 120 -7.15 9.88 4.06
N GLY A 121 -7.11 9.51 5.33
CA GLY A 121 -6.78 10.45 6.40
C GLY A 121 -5.37 11.03 6.28
N ALA A 122 -4.41 10.27 5.74
CA ALA A 122 -3.05 10.75 5.50
C ALA A 122 -3.00 11.83 4.41
N TYR A 123 -3.40 11.52 3.18
CA TYR A 123 -3.32 12.49 2.07
C TYR A 123 -4.32 13.63 2.19
N TYR A 124 -5.44 13.46 2.91
CA TYR A 124 -6.30 14.59 3.26
C TYR A 124 -5.64 15.60 4.18
N ARG A 125 -4.81 15.14 5.12
CA ARG A 125 -4.11 16.05 6.05
C ARG A 125 -2.85 16.64 5.43
N SER A 126 -2.12 15.83 4.68
CA SER A 126 -0.79 16.19 4.19
C SER A 126 -0.85 16.92 2.85
N VAL A 127 -1.58 16.38 1.87
CA VAL A 127 -1.73 16.98 0.53
C VAL A 127 -2.92 17.94 0.46
N TRP A 128 -4.11 17.49 0.88
CA TRP A 128 -5.35 18.26 0.78
C TRP A 128 -5.57 19.24 1.94
N GLN A 129 -4.73 19.20 2.98
CA GLN A 129 -4.81 20.11 4.13
C GLN A 129 -6.22 20.26 4.75
N SER A 130 -7.03 19.19 4.78
CA SER A 130 -8.47 19.21 5.13
C SER A 130 -8.82 18.44 6.43
N PRO A 131 -8.71 19.07 7.62
CA PRO A 131 -7.69 20.04 8.03
C PRO A 131 -6.35 19.35 8.31
N THR A 132 -5.22 20.05 8.16
CA THR A 132 -3.87 19.49 8.36
C THR A 132 -3.65 18.84 9.72
N ALA A 133 -4.20 19.43 10.78
CA ALA A 133 -4.16 18.86 12.12
C ALA A 133 -5.35 19.35 12.97
N CYS A 134 -5.58 18.71 14.11
CA CYS A 134 -6.54 19.21 15.10
C CYS A 134 -6.21 20.66 15.48
N ALA A 135 -7.23 21.51 15.62
CA ALA A 135 -7.11 22.95 15.92
C ALA A 135 -6.28 23.78 14.91
N VAL A 136 -6.10 23.27 13.68
CA VAL A 136 -5.57 24.02 12.53
C VAL A 136 -6.70 24.23 11.55
N ALA A 137 -7.01 25.49 11.21
CA ALA A 137 -8.10 25.79 10.29
C ALA A 137 -7.79 25.26 8.88
N GLU A 138 -8.78 24.64 8.25
CA GLU A 138 -8.70 24.19 6.87
C GLU A 138 -8.56 25.40 5.93
N PRO A 139 -7.66 25.38 4.93
CA PRO A 139 -7.49 26.47 3.98
C PRO A 139 -8.61 26.51 2.92
N HIS A 140 -9.32 25.39 2.72
CA HIS A 140 -10.40 25.27 1.75
C HIS A 140 -11.68 25.99 2.20
N ALA A 141 -12.22 26.86 1.35
CA ALA A 141 -13.48 27.54 1.62
C ALA A 141 -14.72 26.66 1.40
N LYS A 142 -14.61 25.64 0.54
CA LYS A 142 -15.70 24.73 0.16
C LYS A 142 -15.20 23.29 0.21
N TYR A 143 -16.00 22.41 0.82
CA TYR A 143 -15.78 20.98 0.78
C TYR A 143 -16.26 20.44 -0.58
N THR A 144 -15.34 20.01 -1.43
CA THR A 144 -15.68 19.40 -2.73
C THR A 144 -16.02 17.91 -2.61
N GLY A 145 -15.70 17.31 -1.46
CA GLY A 145 -16.22 16.04 -0.97
C GLY A 145 -15.94 14.80 -1.81
N GLU A 146 -16.39 13.67 -1.27
CA GLU A 146 -16.09 12.32 -1.79
C GLU A 146 -17.13 11.78 -2.74
N THR A 147 -18.15 12.58 -3.01
CA THR A 147 -19.26 12.22 -3.88
C THR A 147 -18.97 12.50 -5.35
N LYS A 148 -17.78 13.05 -5.67
CA LYS A 148 -17.36 13.39 -7.03
C LYS A 148 -16.10 12.62 -7.42
N PHE A 149 -15.97 12.33 -8.70
CA PHE A 149 -14.74 11.79 -9.26
C PHE A 149 -13.59 12.80 -9.05
N PRO A 150 -12.39 12.37 -8.61
CA PRO A 150 -11.94 10.97 -8.42
C PRO A 150 -12.22 10.35 -7.04
N LEU A 151 -12.65 11.14 -6.05
CA LEU A 151 -12.76 10.70 -4.64
C LEU A 151 -13.88 9.67 -4.38
N ILE A 152 -14.86 9.55 -5.28
CA ILE A 152 -15.92 8.53 -5.22
C ILE A 152 -15.38 7.08 -5.23
N ILE A 153 -14.19 6.88 -5.80
CA ILE A 153 -13.51 5.57 -5.85
C ILE A 153 -13.18 5.07 -4.44
N GLN A 154 -13.11 5.93 -3.42
CA GLN A 154 -12.80 5.51 -2.05
C GLN A 154 -13.78 4.47 -1.50
N ASN A 155 -15.03 4.45 -1.99
CA ASN A 155 -16.03 3.46 -1.60
C ASN A 155 -15.78 2.05 -2.16
N THR A 156 -14.84 1.88 -3.08
CA THR A 156 -14.54 0.59 -3.72
C THR A 156 -13.44 -0.21 -3.01
N HIS A 157 -12.93 0.28 -1.87
CA HIS A 157 -11.87 -0.38 -1.09
C HIS A 157 -12.12 -1.88 -0.84
N ARG A 158 -13.38 -2.26 -0.60
CA ARG A 158 -13.77 -3.66 -0.40
C ARG A 158 -13.44 -4.59 -1.58
N TYR A 159 -13.43 -4.07 -2.80
CA TYR A 159 -13.10 -4.85 -4.00
C TYR A 159 -11.59 -4.98 -4.16
N PHE A 160 -10.86 -3.89 -3.95
CA PHE A 160 -9.40 -3.92 -3.96
C PHE A 160 -8.82 -4.80 -2.84
N PHE A 161 -9.51 -4.96 -1.72
CA PHE A 161 -9.13 -5.93 -0.69
C PHE A 161 -9.02 -7.36 -1.21
N TYR A 162 -9.99 -7.82 -2.01
CA TYR A 162 -9.95 -9.17 -2.58
C TYR A 162 -8.81 -9.32 -3.60
N ILE A 163 -8.61 -8.29 -4.43
CA ILE A 163 -7.51 -8.28 -5.40
C ILE A 163 -6.15 -8.30 -4.67
N ALA A 164 -5.99 -7.49 -3.62
CA ALA A 164 -4.78 -7.49 -2.79
C ALA A 164 -4.54 -8.85 -2.10
N GLY A 165 -5.61 -9.55 -1.69
CA GLY A 165 -5.53 -10.92 -1.19
C GLY A 165 -5.01 -11.90 -2.24
N ILE A 166 -5.51 -11.81 -3.48
CA ILE A 166 -5.03 -12.61 -4.61
C ILE A 166 -3.55 -12.31 -4.89
N ILE A 167 -3.15 -11.03 -4.96
CA ILE A 167 -1.75 -10.65 -5.17
C ILE A 167 -0.87 -11.16 -4.02
N SER A 168 -1.35 -11.16 -2.78
CA SER A 168 -0.61 -11.73 -1.64
C SER A 168 -0.42 -13.24 -1.78
N LEU A 169 -1.41 -13.97 -2.31
CA LEU A 169 -1.28 -15.40 -2.63
C LEU A 169 -0.26 -15.63 -3.75
N ILE A 170 -0.28 -14.81 -4.80
CA ILE A 170 0.71 -14.86 -5.89
C ILE A 170 2.12 -14.68 -5.34
N ASN A 171 2.35 -13.63 -4.55
CA ASN A 171 3.64 -13.39 -3.91
C ASN A 171 4.05 -14.52 -2.94
N THR A 172 3.07 -15.19 -2.31
CA THR A 172 3.34 -16.37 -1.47
C THR A 172 3.83 -17.54 -2.31
N TYR A 173 3.22 -17.78 -3.46
CA TYR A 173 3.65 -18.80 -4.40
C TYR A 173 5.08 -18.53 -4.90
N ASP A 174 5.39 -17.29 -5.31
CA ASP A 174 6.72 -16.95 -5.80
C ASP A 174 7.79 -17.08 -4.69
N ALA A 175 7.45 -16.68 -3.46
CA ALA A 175 8.35 -16.86 -2.31
C ALA A 175 8.59 -18.33 -1.95
N ILE A 176 7.63 -19.22 -2.19
CA ILE A 176 7.81 -20.67 -2.05
C ILE A 176 8.68 -21.20 -3.20
N ASN A 177 8.42 -20.75 -4.44
CA ASN A 177 9.19 -21.19 -5.60
C ASN A 177 10.68 -20.77 -5.51
N ALA A 178 10.96 -19.65 -4.87
CA ALA A 178 12.31 -19.17 -4.56
C ALA A 178 13.14 -20.14 -3.71
N PHE A 179 12.55 -21.17 -3.09
CA PHE A 179 13.29 -22.22 -2.38
C PHE A 179 13.79 -23.35 -3.29
N HIS A 180 13.54 -23.29 -4.60
CA HIS A 180 14.10 -24.23 -5.56
C HIS A 180 15.48 -23.76 -6.07
N SER A 181 16.46 -24.65 -5.92
CA SER A 181 17.82 -24.58 -6.48
C SER A 181 17.91 -25.56 -7.67
N PRO A 182 18.82 -25.36 -8.64
CA PRO A 182 18.99 -26.28 -9.77
C PRO A 182 19.14 -27.77 -9.38
N THR A 183 19.67 -28.07 -8.19
CA THR A 183 19.89 -29.43 -7.69
C THR A 183 19.01 -29.80 -6.48
N GLY A 184 17.97 -29.02 -6.15
CA GLY A 184 17.06 -29.34 -5.05
C GLY A 184 16.60 -28.13 -4.25
N PHE A 185 16.77 -28.16 -2.93
CA PHE A 185 16.34 -27.09 -2.04
C PHE A 185 17.44 -26.03 -1.87
N GLY A 186 17.12 -24.79 -2.20
CA GLY A 186 17.98 -23.64 -2.01
C GLY A 186 17.45 -22.74 -0.90
N PHE A 187 18.36 -22.28 -0.03
CA PHE A 187 18.02 -21.29 0.98
C PHE A 187 19.11 -20.23 1.11
N GLY A 188 18.73 -18.98 0.92
CA GLY A 188 19.61 -17.83 1.07
C GLY A 188 18.92 -16.67 1.77
N LEU A 189 19.67 -15.58 1.93
CA LEU A 189 19.17 -14.34 2.52
C LEU A 189 18.00 -13.78 1.71
N GLY A 190 18.00 -13.91 0.38
CA GLY A 190 16.86 -13.51 -0.45
C GLY A 190 15.56 -14.23 -0.10
N ASN A 191 15.59 -15.52 0.27
CA ASN A 191 14.40 -16.23 0.76
C ASN A 191 13.86 -15.60 2.05
N VAL A 192 14.74 -15.25 2.99
CA VAL A 192 14.35 -14.60 4.25
C VAL A 192 13.68 -13.26 3.94
N VAL A 193 14.28 -12.45 3.07
CA VAL A 193 13.75 -11.15 2.67
C VAL A 193 12.37 -11.30 2.01
N LEU A 194 12.21 -12.24 1.07
CA LEU A 194 10.94 -12.54 0.40
C LEU A 194 9.85 -12.99 1.39
N ILE A 195 10.17 -13.92 2.30
CA ILE A 195 9.22 -14.43 3.28
C ILE A 195 8.81 -13.34 4.27
N VAL A 196 9.75 -12.55 4.78
CA VAL A 196 9.43 -11.41 5.66
C VAL A 196 8.46 -10.45 4.95
N ASN A 197 8.70 -10.16 3.67
CA ASN A 197 7.79 -9.32 2.89
C ASN A 197 6.40 -9.94 2.75
N VAL A 198 6.31 -11.21 2.34
CA VAL A 198 5.01 -11.93 2.21
C VAL A 198 4.25 -11.96 3.52
N VAL A 199 4.91 -12.26 4.64
CA VAL A 199 4.29 -12.22 5.97
C VAL A 199 3.75 -10.83 6.27
N MET A 200 4.52 -9.76 5.99
CA MET A 200 4.06 -8.40 6.22
C MET A 200 2.89 -8.02 5.30
N LEU A 201 2.87 -8.47 4.04
CA LEU A 201 1.74 -8.28 3.12
C LEU A 201 0.47 -8.94 3.68
N TRP A 202 0.57 -10.16 4.20
CA TRP A 202 -0.55 -10.85 4.85
C TRP A 202 -1.00 -10.13 6.12
N VAL A 203 -0.09 -9.73 6.99
CA VAL A 203 -0.43 -8.99 8.22
C VAL A 203 -1.15 -7.67 7.89
N TYR A 204 -0.70 -6.94 6.87
CA TYR A 204 -1.39 -5.72 6.43
C TYR A 204 -2.77 -6.01 5.86
N THR A 205 -2.91 -7.04 5.02
CA THR A 205 -4.19 -7.43 4.42
C THR A 205 -5.19 -7.90 5.48
N LEU A 206 -4.78 -8.81 6.36
CA LEU A 206 -5.63 -9.38 7.41
C LEU A 206 -5.95 -8.38 8.53
N SER A 207 -5.10 -7.37 8.77
CA SER A 207 -5.40 -6.30 9.72
C SER A 207 -6.42 -5.27 9.20
N CYS A 208 -6.90 -5.39 7.95
CA CYS A 208 -7.82 -4.43 7.36
C CYS A 208 -9.23 -4.49 7.97
N HIS A 209 -9.93 -3.34 8.00
CA HIS A 209 -11.33 -3.27 8.41
C HIS A 209 -12.25 -4.08 7.47
N SER A 210 -11.89 -4.21 6.19
CA SER A 210 -12.57 -5.11 5.24
C SER A 210 -12.51 -6.56 5.70
N CYS A 211 -11.33 -7.04 6.14
CA CYS A 211 -11.17 -8.39 6.67
C CYS A 211 -12.02 -8.59 7.94
N ARG A 212 -12.01 -7.61 8.85
CA ARG A 212 -12.86 -7.64 10.06
C ARG A 212 -14.34 -7.79 9.71
N HIS A 213 -14.80 -7.06 8.69
CA HIS A 213 -16.17 -7.18 8.19
C HIS A 213 -16.45 -8.54 7.53
N VAL A 214 -15.52 -9.10 6.76
CA VAL A 214 -15.69 -10.44 6.16
C VAL A 214 -15.86 -11.53 7.23
N VAL A 215 -15.06 -11.45 8.30
CA VAL A 215 -15.04 -12.47 9.35
C VAL A 215 -16.24 -12.37 10.29
N GLY A 216 -16.54 -11.18 10.80
CA GLY A 216 -17.56 -10.95 11.83
C GLY A 216 -18.79 -10.17 11.37
N GLY A 217 -18.88 -9.79 10.10
CA GLY A 217 -20.01 -9.05 9.56
C GLY A 217 -21.32 -9.85 9.67
N ARG A 218 -22.42 -9.11 9.94
CA ARG A 218 -23.79 -9.65 10.07
C ARG A 218 -24.00 -10.64 11.23
N LEU A 219 -23.04 -10.79 12.15
CA LEU A 219 -23.25 -11.58 13.37
C LEU A 219 -24.24 -10.86 14.29
N LYS A 220 -25.37 -11.52 14.60
CA LYS A 220 -26.37 -11.05 15.57
C LYS A 220 -26.20 -11.63 16.97
N HIS A 221 -25.55 -12.79 17.09
CA HIS A 221 -25.31 -13.49 18.35
C HIS A 221 -23.89 -14.04 18.40
N PHE A 222 -23.04 -13.54 19.30
CA PHE A 222 -21.66 -14.01 19.41
C PHE A 222 -21.54 -15.40 20.05
N SER A 223 -22.40 -15.70 21.03
CA SER A 223 -22.42 -17.00 21.71
C SER A 223 -22.73 -18.18 20.79
N LYS A 224 -23.55 -17.97 19.74
CA LYS A 224 -23.91 -19.01 18.76
C LYS A 224 -22.86 -19.19 17.65
N HIS A 225 -21.86 -18.31 17.58
CA HIS A 225 -20.82 -18.33 16.54
C HIS A 225 -19.42 -18.11 17.14
N PRO A 226 -18.97 -18.97 18.08
CA PRO A 226 -17.74 -18.76 18.85
C PRO A 226 -16.49 -18.68 17.98
N VAL A 227 -16.40 -19.49 16.92
CA VAL A 227 -15.25 -19.49 16.00
C VAL A 227 -15.16 -18.16 15.22
N ARG A 228 -16.28 -17.68 14.66
CA ARG A 228 -16.31 -16.41 13.91
C ARG A 228 -16.03 -15.23 14.84
N TYR A 229 -16.57 -15.27 16.07
CA TYR A 229 -16.27 -14.27 17.09
C TYR A 229 -14.79 -14.27 17.48
N TRP A 230 -14.18 -15.45 17.67
CA TRP A 230 -12.74 -15.58 17.95
C TRP A 230 -11.88 -15.01 16.83
N LEU A 231 -12.15 -15.40 15.57
CA LEU A 231 -11.44 -14.89 14.40
C LEU A 231 -11.59 -13.35 14.29
N TRP A 232 -12.82 -12.84 14.46
CA TRP A 232 -13.07 -11.40 14.46
C TRP A 232 -12.30 -10.69 15.57
N GLY A 233 -12.17 -11.33 16.75
CA GLY A 233 -11.34 -10.86 17.85
C GLY A 233 -9.86 -10.75 17.48
N GLN A 234 -9.29 -11.78 16.84
CA GLN A 234 -7.88 -11.74 16.41
C GLN A 234 -7.64 -10.66 15.35
N VAL A 235 -8.52 -10.58 14.35
CA VAL A 235 -8.44 -9.53 13.32
C VAL A 235 -8.60 -8.15 13.95
N SER A 236 -9.49 -7.99 14.93
CA SER A 236 -9.67 -6.72 15.66
C SER A 236 -8.42 -6.30 16.40
N LYS A 237 -7.68 -7.24 17.03
CA LYS A 237 -6.39 -6.95 17.67
C LYS A 237 -5.37 -6.42 16.65
N LEU A 238 -5.21 -7.11 15.51
CA LEU A 238 -4.32 -6.67 14.44
C LEU A 238 -4.73 -5.31 13.86
N ASN A 239 -6.03 -5.06 13.70
CA ASN A 239 -6.57 -3.84 13.12
C ASN A 239 -6.18 -2.58 13.90
N THR A 240 -6.01 -2.66 15.22
CA THR A 240 -5.55 -1.51 16.04
C THR A 240 -4.19 -0.97 15.59
N ARG A 241 -3.36 -1.81 14.97
CA ARG A 241 -2.02 -1.47 14.45
C ARG A 241 -1.98 -1.43 12.92
N HIS A 242 -3.12 -1.40 12.23
CA HIS A 242 -3.17 -1.41 10.77
C HIS A 242 -2.34 -0.27 10.13
N LYS A 243 -2.37 0.93 10.73
CA LYS A 243 -1.52 2.05 10.30
C LYS A 243 -0.03 1.74 10.36
N LEU A 244 0.43 1.02 11.40
CA LEU A 244 1.83 0.62 11.53
C LEU A 244 2.20 -0.39 10.44
N TYR A 245 1.36 -1.41 10.23
CA TYR A 245 1.58 -2.42 9.20
C TYR A 245 1.55 -1.82 7.78
N ALA A 246 0.79 -0.74 7.56
CA ALA A 246 0.81 0.01 6.30
C ALA A 246 2.20 0.56 5.97
N TRP A 247 2.88 1.16 6.95
CA TRP A 247 4.25 1.68 6.78
C TRP A 247 5.29 0.59 6.68
N ILE A 248 5.22 -0.43 7.54
CA ILE A 248 6.15 -1.57 7.50
C ILE A 248 6.09 -2.22 6.13
N THR A 249 4.91 -2.47 5.58
CA THR A 249 4.78 -3.06 4.25
C THR A 249 5.28 -2.19 3.12
N LEU A 250 5.17 -0.85 3.19
CA LEU A 250 5.82 0.01 2.19
C LEU A 250 7.35 -0.18 2.24
N GLY A 251 7.92 -0.18 3.45
CA GLY A 251 9.35 -0.36 3.66
C GLY A 251 9.86 -1.73 3.23
N THR A 252 9.21 -2.83 3.66
CA THR A 252 9.64 -4.19 3.30
C THR A 252 9.50 -4.45 1.81
N LEU A 253 8.46 -3.89 1.17
CA LEU A 253 8.22 -4.06 -0.26
C LEU A 253 9.31 -3.37 -1.09
N MET A 254 9.68 -2.12 -0.74
CA MET A 254 10.82 -1.43 -1.34
C MET A 254 12.14 -2.16 -1.09
N LEU A 255 12.37 -2.60 0.15
CA LEU A 255 13.61 -3.30 0.52
C LEU A 255 13.75 -4.61 -0.26
N THR A 256 12.66 -5.37 -0.40
CA THR A 256 12.66 -6.64 -1.13
C THR A 256 12.92 -6.43 -2.61
N ASP A 257 12.23 -5.48 -3.25
CA ASP A 257 12.48 -5.14 -4.64
C ASP A 257 13.93 -4.67 -4.85
N PHE A 258 14.44 -3.82 -3.97
CA PHE A 258 15.81 -3.32 -4.03
C PHE A 258 16.84 -4.44 -3.84
N TYR A 259 16.63 -5.35 -2.89
CA TYR A 259 17.50 -6.50 -2.67
C TYR A 259 17.57 -7.39 -3.91
N VAL A 260 16.41 -7.78 -4.44
CA VAL A 260 16.33 -8.60 -5.66
C VAL A 260 16.99 -7.88 -6.84
N MET A 261 16.79 -6.57 -6.96
CA MET A 261 17.43 -5.76 -8.00
C MET A 261 18.96 -5.81 -7.90
N LEU A 262 19.52 -5.62 -6.71
CA LEU A 262 20.98 -5.64 -6.51
C LEU A 262 21.59 -7.01 -6.79
N VAL A 263 20.89 -8.10 -6.44
CA VAL A 263 21.34 -9.47 -6.76
C VAL A 263 21.21 -9.72 -8.27
N ALA A 264 20.10 -9.32 -8.88
CA ALA A 264 19.85 -9.50 -10.32
C ALA A 264 20.76 -8.63 -11.20
N SER A 265 21.27 -7.50 -10.69
CA SER A 265 22.27 -6.69 -11.38
C SER A 265 23.71 -7.16 -11.14
N GLY A 266 23.92 -8.14 -10.26
CA GLY A 266 25.25 -8.60 -9.87
C GLY A 266 26.02 -7.61 -8.99
N THR A 267 25.35 -6.58 -8.45
CA THR A 267 25.99 -5.59 -7.55
C THR A 267 26.34 -6.22 -6.20
N ILE A 268 25.51 -7.16 -5.73
CA ILE A 268 25.78 -7.98 -4.55
C ILE A 268 25.54 -9.45 -4.89
N SER A 269 26.23 -10.35 -4.19
CA SER A 269 25.90 -11.77 -4.18
C SER A 269 24.83 -12.09 -3.13
N ASP A 270 23.99 -13.08 -3.40
CA ASP A 270 23.07 -13.61 -2.39
C ASP A 270 23.85 -14.43 -1.35
N LEU A 271 23.68 -14.11 -0.06
CA LEU A 271 24.28 -14.90 1.01
C LEU A 271 23.52 -16.24 1.12
N ARG A 272 24.18 -17.34 0.71
CA ARG A 272 23.60 -18.68 0.75
C ARG A 272 23.84 -19.36 2.10
N PHE A 273 22.78 -19.92 2.65
CA PHE A 273 22.85 -20.81 3.81
C PHE A 273 22.87 -22.27 3.36
N ILE A 274 22.11 -22.59 2.30
CA ILE A 274 22.00 -23.91 1.67
C ILE A 274 22.02 -23.71 0.15
N GLY A 275 22.90 -24.48 -0.53
CA GLY A 275 23.11 -24.45 -1.98
C GLY A 275 22.54 -25.68 -2.65
#